data_AF-A0A8T2W335-F1
#
_entry.id   AF-A0A8T2W335-F1
#
_cell.length_a   1.000
_cell.length_b   1.000
_cell.length_c   1.000
_cell.angle_alpha   90.00
_cell.angle_beta   90.00
_cell.angle_gamma   90.00
#
_symmetry.space_group_name_H-M   'P 1'
#
loop_
_entity.id
_entity.type
_entity.pdbx_description
1 polymer ?
#
loop_
_entity_poly.entity_id
_entity_poly.type
_entity_poly.pdbx_seq_one_letter_code
_entity_poly.pdbx_strand_id
1 'polypeptide(L)'
;MVDVTLTSYLLRCLKKSQPGLRLSKELAERLNKRVNRLARAMVRGAAKSALAAKRKTLLHKDIETALFKVLADEELCGKLVHHAAKAISALEKSDAAGKVARSKRAGILFSVPRMAHIIRNGVVDDKLRVSEGSAVCLAAILEGLSCELFSAAGGFCSQDRRKVVTLKDYEKALEASKALQTVL
;
A
#
# COMPACT_ATOMS: atom_id res chain seq x y z
N MET A 1 14.08 -11.79 2.59
CA MET A 1 13.13 -11.21 1.61
C MET A 1 13.68 -9.87 1.14
N VAL A 2 13.97 -9.71 -0.16
CA VAL A 2 14.60 -8.49 -0.71
C VAL A 2 13.54 -7.38 -0.87
N ASP A 3 13.91 -6.13 -0.55
CA ASP A 3 13.05 -4.97 -0.80
C ASP A 3 12.85 -4.77 -2.30
N VAL A 4 11.61 -4.48 -2.71
CA VAL A 4 11.34 -4.13 -4.10
C VAL A 4 11.31 -2.61 -4.26
N THR A 5 11.83 -2.09 -5.36
CA THR A 5 11.80 -0.64 -5.64
C THR A 5 10.38 -0.18 -5.95
N LEU A 6 9.79 0.63 -5.06
CA LEU A 6 8.45 1.20 -5.14
C LEU A 6 8.48 2.71 -5.42
N THR A 7 9.66 3.32 -5.53
CA THR A 7 9.84 4.78 -5.67
C THR A 7 9.04 5.40 -6.82
N SER A 8 8.97 4.76 -7.99
CA SER A 8 8.20 5.28 -9.13
C SER A 8 6.68 5.26 -8.90
N TYR A 9 6.19 4.39 -8.01
CA TYR A 9 4.79 4.36 -7.60
C TYR A 9 4.52 5.44 -6.55
N LEU A 10 5.43 5.59 -5.58
CA LEU A 10 5.38 6.66 -4.58
C LEU A 10 5.35 8.06 -5.23
N LEU A 11 6.21 8.29 -6.23
CA LEU A 11 6.20 9.54 -7.00
C LEU A 11 4.87 9.78 -7.73
N ARG A 12 4.23 8.72 -8.24
CA ARG A 12 2.91 8.83 -8.88
C ARG A 12 1.81 9.11 -7.86
N CYS A 13 1.88 8.52 -6.67
CA CYS A 13 0.97 8.84 -5.56
C CYS A 13 1.10 10.30 -5.13
N LEU A 14 2.33 10.82 -4.99
CA LEU A 14 2.54 12.23 -4.69
C LEU A 14 1.93 13.12 -5.76
N LYS A 15 2.18 12.84 -7.05
CA LYS A 15 1.59 13.62 -8.15
C LYS A 15 0.07 13.57 -8.19
N LYS A 16 -0.54 12.44 -7.81
CA LYS A 16 -2.00 12.26 -7.73
C LYS A 16 -2.59 13.07 -6.58
N SER A 17 -1.97 13.03 -5.39
CA SER A 17 -2.48 13.72 -4.20
C SER A 17 -2.15 15.22 -4.18
N GLN A 18 -0.98 15.60 -4.68
CA GLN A 18 -0.42 16.95 -4.56
C GLN A 18 0.26 17.36 -5.87
N PRO A 19 -0.53 17.77 -6.89
CA PRO A 19 0.00 18.18 -8.19
C PRO A 19 1.01 19.34 -8.05
N GLY A 20 2.13 19.25 -8.77
CA GLY A 20 3.16 20.30 -8.77
C GLY A 20 4.22 20.18 -7.66
N LEU A 21 4.02 19.30 -6.67
CA LEU A 21 5.06 18.99 -5.69
C LEU A 21 6.02 17.91 -6.20
N ARG A 22 7.26 17.96 -5.70
CA ARG A 22 8.31 16.97 -5.95
C ARG A 22 8.69 16.28 -4.64
N LEU A 23 9.26 15.08 -4.74
CA LEU A 23 9.74 14.31 -3.59
C LEU A 23 11.26 14.40 -3.49
N SER A 24 11.80 14.65 -2.30
CA SER A 24 13.25 14.55 -2.10
C SER A 24 13.72 13.09 -2.24
N LYS A 25 14.95 12.88 -2.72
CA LYS A 25 15.53 11.54 -2.90
C LYS A 25 15.61 10.78 -1.57
N GLU A 26 16.08 11.45 -0.53
CA GLU A 26 16.20 10.90 0.82
C GLU A 26 14.85 10.38 1.35
N LEU A 27 13.79 11.20 1.24
CA LEU A 27 12.45 10.78 1.67
C LEU A 27 11.94 9.61 0.82
N ALA A 28 12.17 9.65 -0.50
CA ALA A 28 11.76 8.58 -1.40
C ALA A 28 12.38 7.23 -1.03
N GLU A 29 13.67 7.20 -0.69
CA GLU A 29 14.36 5.98 -0.24
C GLU A 29 13.86 5.50 1.12
N ARG A 30 13.64 6.42 2.07
CA ARG A 30 13.12 6.09 3.39
C ARG A 30 11.70 5.52 3.31
N LEU A 31 10.82 6.14 2.52
CA LEU A 31 9.47 5.65 2.28
C LEU A 31 9.48 4.30 1.56
N ASN A 32 10.37 4.10 0.59
CA ASN A 32 10.50 2.80 -0.07
C ASN A 32 10.75 1.67 0.94
N LYS A 33 11.71 1.86 1.86
CA LYS A 33 12.01 0.87 2.90
C LYS A 33 10.83 0.66 3.86
N ARG A 34 10.15 1.74 4.28
CA ARG A 34 8.99 1.67 5.18
C ARG A 34 7.80 0.96 4.56
N VAL A 35 7.43 1.31 3.33
CA VAL A 35 6.32 0.67 2.60
C VAL A 35 6.59 -0.82 2.37
N ASN A 36 7.83 -1.21 2.06
CA ASN A 36 8.21 -2.63 1.97
C ASN A 36 8.10 -3.35 3.33
N ARG A 37 8.49 -2.69 4.43
CA ARG A 37 8.37 -3.24 5.79
C ARG A 37 6.90 -3.46 6.17
N LEU A 38 6.03 -2.49 5.90
CA LEU A 38 4.60 -2.58 6.14
C LEU A 38 3.98 -3.71 5.31
N ALA A 39 4.31 -3.79 4.01
CA ALA A 39 3.85 -4.87 3.14
C ALA A 39 4.23 -6.25 3.70
N ARG A 40 5.47 -6.41 4.17
CA ARG A 40 5.91 -7.66 4.83
C ARG A 40 5.15 -7.96 6.12
N ALA A 41 4.93 -6.96 6.96
CA ALA A 41 4.19 -7.13 8.20
C ALA A 41 2.77 -7.62 7.93
N MET A 42 2.07 -6.99 6.98
CA MET A 42 0.73 -7.40 6.57
C MET A 42 0.72 -8.80 5.95
N VAL A 43 1.67 -9.13 5.07
CA VAL A 43 1.74 -10.48 4.46
C VAL A 43 1.94 -11.57 5.52
N ARG A 44 2.83 -11.36 6.49
CA ARG A 44 3.03 -12.32 7.60
C ARG A 44 1.79 -12.43 8.48
N GLY A 45 1.13 -11.32 8.78
CA GLY A 45 -0.14 -11.32 9.52
C GLY A 45 -1.24 -12.07 8.78
N ALA A 46 -1.30 -11.88 7.45
CA ALA A 46 -2.27 -12.54 6.58
C ALA A 46 -2.02 -14.05 6.47
N ALA A 47 -0.75 -14.49 6.40
CA ALA A 47 -0.40 -15.90 6.44
C ALA A 47 -0.87 -16.56 7.74
N LYS A 48 -0.59 -15.93 8.89
CA LYS A 48 -1.07 -16.40 10.21
C LYS A 48 -2.60 -16.47 10.25
N SER A 49 -3.30 -15.49 9.70
CA SER A 49 -4.77 -15.48 9.59
C SER A 49 -5.30 -16.66 8.77
N ALA A 50 -4.71 -16.91 7.59
CA ALA A 50 -5.11 -18.02 6.73
C ALA A 50 -4.88 -19.39 7.39
N LEU A 51 -3.73 -19.57 8.05
CA LEU A 51 -3.39 -20.80 8.76
C LEU A 51 -4.29 -21.02 9.98
N ALA A 52 -4.57 -19.98 10.77
CA ALA A 52 -5.50 -20.06 11.89
C ALA A 52 -6.91 -20.45 11.43
N ALA A 53 -7.32 -19.97 10.26
CA ALA A 53 -8.57 -20.38 9.60
C ALA A 53 -8.51 -21.77 8.93
N LYS A 54 -7.42 -22.54 9.11
CA LYS A 54 -7.18 -23.86 8.49
C LYS A 54 -7.30 -23.87 6.96
N ARG A 55 -7.02 -22.74 6.30
CA ARG A 55 -7.07 -22.59 4.85
C ARG A 55 -5.70 -22.81 4.22
N LYS A 56 -5.70 -23.40 3.01
CA LYS A 56 -4.51 -23.56 2.15
C LYS A 56 -4.32 -22.39 1.17
N THR A 57 -5.22 -21.42 1.18
CA THR A 57 -5.21 -20.26 0.28
C THR A 57 -5.36 -18.98 1.09
N LEU A 58 -4.41 -18.07 0.93
CA LEU A 58 -4.45 -16.70 1.44
C LEU A 58 -5.40 -15.87 0.57
N LEU A 59 -6.36 -15.22 1.22
CA LEU A 59 -7.40 -14.40 0.60
C LEU A 59 -7.16 -12.91 0.84
N HIS A 60 -7.83 -12.02 0.11
CA HIS A 60 -7.75 -10.58 0.35
C HIS A 60 -8.19 -10.23 1.79
N LYS A 61 -9.21 -10.91 2.33
CA LYS A 61 -9.69 -10.74 3.71
C LYS A 61 -8.61 -10.98 4.78
N ASP A 62 -7.62 -11.83 4.49
CA ASP A 62 -6.49 -12.04 5.41
C ASP A 62 -5.57 -10.83 5.46
N ILE A 63 -5.40 -10.14 4.33
CA ILE A 63 -4.61 -8.92 4.23
C ILE A 63 -5.33 -7.77 4.92
N GLU A 64 -6.65 -7.67 4.74
CA GLU A 64 -7.48 -6.71 5.47
C GLU A 64 -7.41 -6.96 6.98
N THR A 65 -7.55 -8.20 7.42
CA THR A 65 -7.40 -8.57 8.84
C THR A 65 -6.01 -8.22 9.38
N ALA A 66 -4.97 -8.40 8.57
CA ALA A 66 -3.61 -8.01 8.96
C ALA A 66 -3.41 -6.50 8.98
N LEU A 67 -4.10 -5.73 8.12
CA LEU A 67 -4.07 -4.27 8.12
C LEU A 67 -4.54 -3.71 9.47
N PHE A 68 -5.69 -4.15 9.97
CA PHE A 68 -6.23 -3.74 11.28
C PHE A 68 -5.32 -4.13 12.47
N LYS A 69 -4.44 -5.11 12.30
CA LYS A 69 -3.44 -5.47 13.33
C LYS A 69 -2.17 -4.61 13.25
N VAL A 70 -1.87 -4.07 12.07
CA VAL A 70 -0.65 -3.29 11.83
C VAL A 70 -0.90 -1.81 12.08
N LEU A 71 -2.08 -1.30 11.73
CA LEU A 71 -2.47 0.09 11.94
C LEU A 71 -3.45 0.18 13.11
N ALA A 72 -3.23 1.15 14.00
CA ALA A 72 -4.11 1.35 15.16
C ALA A 72 -5.38 2.14 14.84
N ASP A 73 -5.40 2.86 13.72
CA ASP A 73 -6.51 3.75 13.37
C ASP A 73 -7.54 3.03 12.50
N GLU A 74 -8.70 2.76 13.09
CA GLU A 74 -9.78 2.01 12.45
C GLU A 74 -10.43 2.79 11.30
N GLU A 75 -10.52 4.12 11.40
CA GLU A 75 -11.11 4.96 10.35
C GLU A 75 -10.27 4.91 9.08
N LEU A 76 -8.94 5.07 9.21
CA LEU A 76 -7.99 4.92 8.13
C LEU A 76 -8.04 3.51 7.56
N CYS A 77 -8.07 2.46 8.40
CA CYS A 77 -8.23 1.09 7.93
C CYS A 77 -9.50 0.92 7.10
N GLY A 78 -10.64 1.43 7.58
CA GLY A 78 -11.92 1.39 6.86
C GLY A 78 -11.84 2.06 5.48
N LYS A 79 -11.22 3.24 5.39
CA LYS A 79 -10.99 3.95 4.12
C LYS A 79 -10.12 3.12 3.16
N LEU A 80 -9.06 2.50 3.66
CA LEU A 80 -8.14 1.68 2.86
C LEU A 80 -8.79 0.38 2.36
N VAL A 81 -9.58 -0.30 3.21
CA VAL A 81 -10.35 -1.50 2.83
C VAL A 81 -11.39 -1.14 1.77
N HIS A 82 -12.10 -0.03 1.94
CA HIS A 82 -13.05 0.43 0.93
C HIS A 82 -12.37 0.78 -0.41
N HIS A 83 -11.19 1.40 -0.38
CA HIS A 83 -10.37 1.64 -1.58
C HIS A 83 -9.96 0.31 -2.24
N ALA A 84 -9.54 -0.69 -1.47
CA ALA A 84 -9.21 -2.03 -1.96
C ALA A 84 -10.42 -2.75 -2.58
N ALA A 85 -11.58 -2.70 -1.94
CA ALA A 85 -12.82 -3.31 -2.44
C ALA A 85 -13.24 -2.72 -3.80
N LYS A 86 -13.08 -1.40 -3.98
CA LYS A 86 -13.28 -0.74 -5.28
C LYS A 86 -12.32 -1.25 -6.35
N ALA A 87 -11.04 -1.40 -6.02
CA ALA A 87 -10.03 -1.92 -6.96
C ALA A 87 -10.28 -3.38 -7.36
N ILE A 88 -10.71 -4.22 -6.41
CA ILE A 88 -11.08 -5.62 -6.68
C ILE A 88 -12.32 -5.67 -7.59
N SER A 89 -13.37 -4.93 -7.24
CA SER A 89 -14.59 -4.83 -8.07
C SER A 89 -14.28 -4.33 -9.49
N ALA A 90 -13.37 -3.38 -9.65
CA ALA A 90 -12.95 -2.87 -10.96
C ALA A 90 -12.23 -3.96 -11.78
N LEU A 91 -11.40 -4.78 -11.14
CA LEU A 91 -10.75 -5.91 -11.80
C LEU A 91 -11.77 -6.95 -12.26
N GLU A 92 -12.73 -7.31 -11.42
CA GLU A 92 -13.78 -8.30 -11.72
C GLU A 92 -14.68 -7.86 -12.88
N LYS A 93 -15.05 -6.58 -12.92
CA LYS A 93 -15.88 -6.01 -14.00
C LYS A 93 -15.14 -5.83 -15.32
N SER A 94 -13.82 -5.79 -15.30
CA SER A 94 -13.05 -5.59 -16.52
C SER A 94 -12.94 -6.92 -17.29
N ASP A 95 -13.48 -6.96 -18.50
CA ASP A 95 -13.37 -8.14 -19.36
C ASP A 95 -11.89 -8.49 -19.60
N ALA A 96 -11.54 -9.77 -19.43
CA ALA A 96 -10.18 -10.28 -19.62
C ALA A 96 -9.71 -10.25 -21.08
N ALA A 97 -10.51 -9.71 -22.01
CA ALA A 97 -10.34 -9.81 -23.45
C ALA A 97 -9.15 -9.00 -24.02
N GLY A 98 -8.50 -8.13 -23.24
CA GLY A 98 -7.36 -7.33 -23.68
C GLY A 98 -6.05 -7.63 -22.93
N LYS A 99 -4.90 -7.42 -23.60
CA LYS A 99 -3.54 -7.41 -23.01
C LYS A 99 -3.31 -6.20 -22.07
N VAL A 100 -4.33 -5.79 -21.32
CA VAL A 100 -4.26 -4.68 -20.38
C VAL A 100 -3.70 -5.18 -19.05
N ALA A 101 -2.68 -4.47 -18.53
CA ALA A 101 -2.07 -4.83 -17.26
C ALA A 101 -3.08 -4.83 -16.11
N ARG A 102 -2.98 -5.81 -15.20
CA ARG A 102 -3.88 -5.97 -14.04
C ARG A 102 -4.01 -4.71 -13.18
N SER A 103 -2.92 -3.99 -12.93
CA SER A 103 -2.97 -2.69 -12.23
C SER A 103 -3.85 -1.66 -12.93
N LYS A 104 -3.77 -1.59 -14.26
CA LYS A 104 -4.56 -0.65 -15.07
C LYS A 104 -6.04 -1.03 -15.05
N ARG A 105 -6.36 -2.32 -15.14
CA ARG A 105 -7.73 -2.84 -15.00
C ARG A 105 -8.33 -2.54 -13.62
N ALA A 106 -7.55 -2.70 -12.56
CA ALA A 106 -7.95 -2.39 -11.19
C ALA A 106 -7.96 -0.88 -10.87
N GLY A 107 -7.54 -0.01 -11.80
CA GLY A 107 -7.52 1.45 -11.60
C GLY A 107 -6.49 1.94 -10.58
N ILE A 108 -5.45 1.15 -10.31
CA ILE A 108 -4.43 1.46 -9.30
C ILE A 108 -3.06 1.73 -9.93
N LEU A 109 -2.33 2.68 -9.35
CA LEU A 109 -0.97 3.05 -9.67
C LEU A 109 0.00 1.93 -9.31
N PHE A 110 -0.14 1.34 -8.11
CA PHE A 110 0.76 0.30 -7.59
C PHE A 110 0.74 -0.98 -8.44
N SER A 111 1.90 -1.64 -8.59
CA SER A 111 2.03 -2.84 -9.43
C SER A 111 1.48 -4.09 -8.74
N VAL A 112 0.37 -4.60 -9.25
CA VAL A 112 -0.25 -5.86 -8.81
C VAL A 112 0.73 -7.04 -8.97
N PRO A 113 1.43 -7.22 -10.10
CA PRO A 113 2.43 -8.29 -10.22
C PRO A 113 3.54 -8.22 -9.17
N ARG A 114 4.00 -7.00 -8.84
CA ARG A 114 5.04 -6.80 -7.84
C ARG A 114 4.52 -7.13 -6.43
N MET A 115 3.28 -6.77 -6.11
CA MET A 115 2.64 -7.18 -4.86
C MET A 115 2.44 -8.69 -4.79
N ALA A 116 2.05 -9.33 -5.88
CA ALA A 116 1.96 -10.79 -5.93
C ALA A 116 3.31 -11.47 -5.64
N HIS A 117 4.42 -10.90 -6.14
CA HIS A 117 5.76 -11.40 -5.82
C HIS A 117 6.09 -11.22 -4.34
N ILE A 118 5.79 -10.06 -3.75
CA ILE A 118 5.96 -9.79 -2.32
C ILE A 118 5.18 -10.79 -1.47
N ILE A 119 3.91 -11.04 -1.80
CA ILE A 119 3.05 -11.99 -1.06
C ILE A 119 3.64 -13.39 -1.16
N ARG A 120 3.91 -13.89 -2.38
CA ARG A 120 4.42 -15.25 -2.59
C ARG A 120 5.73 -15.48 -1.84
N ASN A 121 6.68 -14.54 -1.95
CA ASN A 121 7.95 -14.64 -1.23
C ASN A 121 7.78 -14.60 0.29
N GLY A 122 6.76 -13.90 0.78
CA GLY A 122 6.48 -13.78 2.21
C GLY A 122 5.74 -14.98 2.81
N VAL A 123 5.22 -15.90 1.99
CA VAL A 123 4.44 -17.08 2.43
C VAL A 123 4.98 -18.39 1.88
N VAL A 124 6.20 -18.40 1.34
CA VAL A 124 6.83 -19.61 0.75
C VAL A 124 6.88 -20.73 1.78
N ASP A 125 7.37 -20.41 2.99
CA ASP A 125 7.56 -21.39 4.06
C ASP A 125 6.22 -21.92 4.61
N ASP A 126 5.16 -21.09 4.54
CA ASP A 126 3.81 -21.45 4.97
C ASP A 126 3.08 -22.38 3.97
N LYS A 127 3.66 -22.61 2.78
CA LYS A 127 3.07 -23.42 1.68
C LYS A 127 1.65 -22.98 1.28
N LEU A 128 1.35 -21.69 1.41
CA LEU A 128 0.04 -21.13 1.07
C LEU A 128 -0.06 -20.81 -0.43
N ARG A 129 -1.22 -21.14 -1.03
CA ARG A 129 -1.63 -20.57 -2.32
C ARG A 129 -2.06 -19.11 -2.11
N VAL A 130 -2.00 -18.30 -3.17
CA VAL A 130 -2.36 -16.88 -3.10
C VAL A 130 -3.53 -16.61 -4.06
N SER A 131 -4.64 -16.07 -3.54
CA SER A 131 -5.77 -15.67 -4.37
C SER A 131 -5.43 -14.47 -5.26
N GLU A 132 -6.14 -14.30 -6.37
CA GLU A 132 -5.93 -13.16 -7.27
C GLU A 132 -6.19 -11.82 -6.57
N GLY A 133 -7.29 -11.73 -5.80
CA GLY A 133 -7.68 -10.52 -5.08
C GLY A 133 -6.67 -10.09 -4.01
N SER A 134 -5.85 -11.00 -3.47
CA SER A 134 -4.84 -10.66 -2.46
C SER A 134 -3.80 -9.66 -2.96
N ALA A 135 -3.32 -9.85 -4.19
CA ALA A 135 -2.31 -8.95 -4.77
C ALA A 135 -2.88 -7.56 -5.09
N VAL A 136 -4.15 -7.51 -5.52
CA VAL A 136 -4.87 -6.26 -5.78
C VAL A 136 -5.13 -5.52 -4.47
N CYS A 137 -5.59 -6.23 -3.45
CA CYS A 137 -5.85 -5.69 -2.11
C CYS A 137 -4.58 -5.04 -1.53
N LEU A 138 -3.45 -5.77 -1.51
CA LEU A 138 -2.19 -5.23 -1.02
C LEU A 138 -1.74 -3.98 -1.81
N ALA A 139 -1.85 -4.02 -3.14
CA ALA A 139 -1.47 -2.88 -3.97
C ALA A 139 -2.33 -1.64 -3.68
N ALA A 140 -3.65 -1.81 -3.55
CA ALA A 140 -4.59 -0.74 -3.29
C ALA A 140 -4.45 -0.14 -1.89
N ILE A 141 -4.18 -0.97 -0.87
CA ILE A 141 -3.91 -0.52 0.50
C ILE A 141 -2.63 0.34 0.54
N LEU A 142 -1.53 -0.15 -0.04
CA LEU A 142 -0.26 0.59 -0.04
C LEU A 142 -0.35 1.89 -0.85
N GLU A 143 -1.08 1.90 -1.95
CA GLU A 143 -1.36 3.12 -2.71
C GLU A 143 -2.17 4.11 -1.89
N GLY A 144 -3.29 3.67 -1.31
CA GLY A 144 -4.16 4.54 -0.51
C GLY A 144 -3.41 5.17 0.65
N LEU A 145 -2.65 4.35 1.39
CA LEU A 145 -1.83 4.83 2.50
C LEU A 145 -0.77 5.82 2.06
N SER A 146 -0.11 5.56 0.92
CA SER A 146 0.87 6.49 0.35
C SER A 146 0.21 7.82 -0.04
N CYS A 147 -0.99 7.78 -0.60
CA CYS A 147 -1.74 8.97 -0.99
C CYS A 147 -2.18 9.82 0.22
N GLU A 148 -2.66 9.19 1.30
CA GLU A 148 -2.99 9.88 2.56
C GLU A 148 -1.76 10.56 3.17
N LEU A 149 -0.64 9.83 3.22
CA LEU A 149 0.64 10.32 3.73
C LEU A 149 1.16 11.51 2.92
N PHE A 150 1.09 11.44 1.58
CA PHE A 150 1.49 12.56 0.73
C PHE A 150 0.51 13.73 0.78
N SER A 151 -0.77 13.49 1.01
CA SER A 151 -1.75 14.55 1.23
C SER A 151 -1.37 15.38 2.45
N ALA A 152 -1.10 14.71 3.58
CA ALA A 152 -0.68 15.35 4.82
C ALA A 152 0.68 16.05 4.70
N ALA A 153 1.73 15.33 4.25
CA ALA A 153 3.07 15.90 4.14
C ALA A 153 3.15 17.03 3.09
N GLY A 154 2.40 16.92 1.99
CA GLY A 154 2.32 17.97 0.98
C GLY A 154 1.62 19.23 1.48
N GLY A 155 0.67 19.09 2.42
CA GLY A 155 0.07 20.21 3.14
C GLY A 155 1.12 21.06 3.86
N PHE A 156 1.97 20.42 4.67
CA PHE A 156 3.07 21.12 5.38
C PHE A 156 4.08 21.75 4.43
N CYS A 157 4.46 21.03 3.37
CA CYS A 157 5.38 21.55 2.35
C CYS A 157 4.82 22.82 1.67
N SER A 158 3.52 22.81 1.35
CA SER A 158 2.85 23.92 0.68
C SER A 158 2.64 25.12 1.60
N GLN A 159 2.34 24.88 2.89
CA GLN A 159 2.28 25.92 3.92
C GLN A 159 3.62 26.64 4.07
N ASP A 160 4.73 25.90 4.03
CA ASP A 160 6.09 26.44 4.03
C ASP A 160 6.50 27.07 2.67
N ARG A 161 5.56 27.17 1.69
CA ARG A 161 5.78 27.67 0.31
C ARG A 161 6.88 26.94 -0.45
N ARG A 162 7.16 25.68 -0.10
CA ARG A 162 8.15 24.82 -0.76
C ARG A 162 7.49 23.96 -1.83
N LYS A 163 8.28 23.59 -2.85
CA LYS A 163 7.87 22.70 -3.96
C LYS A 163 8.44 21.29 -3.85
N VAL A 164 9.19 21.01 -2.79
CA VAL A 164 9.85 19.72 -2.57
C VAL A 164 9.48 19.23 -1.18
N VAL A 165 8.72 18.14 -1.12
CA VAL A 165 8.39 17.42 0.09
C VAL A 165 9.64 16.71 0.58
N THR A 166 10.01 16.98 1.83
CA THR A 166 11.23 16.50 2.48
C THR A 166 10.90 15.63 3.68
N LEU A 167 11.93 15.03 4.27
CA LEU A 167 11.79 14.24 5.49
C LEU A 167 11.10 15.03 6.63
N LYS A 168 11.39 16.32 6.76
CA LYS A 168 10.78 17.19 7.78
C LYS A 168 9.27 17.30 7.62
N ASP A 169 8.78 17.42 6.38
CA ASP A 169 7.33 17.49 6.09
C ASP A 169 6.63 16.19 6.45
N TYR A 170 7.32 15.07 6.19
CA TYR A 170 6.85 13.75 6.53
C TYR A 170 6.81 13.54 8.05
N GLU A 171 7.83 13.97 8.79
CA GLU A 171 7.86 13.89 10.26
C GLU A 171 6.75 14.74 10.88
N LYS A 172 6.56 15.98 10.41
CA LYS A 172 5.41 16.82 10.81
C LYS A 172 4.06 16.12 10.56
N ALA A 173 3.92 15.44 9.43
CA ALA A 173 2.69 14.70 9.11
C ALA A 173 2.45 13.51 10.04
N LEU A 174 3.50 12.80 10.46
CA LEU A 174 3.40 11.74 11.44
C LEU A 174 3.06 12.28 12.83
N GLU A 175 3.68 13.37 13.25
CA GLU A 175 3.42 14.00 14.56
C GLU A 175 1.99 14.51 14.66
N ALA A 176 1.48 15.13 13.59
CA ALA A 176 0.14 15.69 13.55
C ALA A 176 -0.99 14.64 13.47
N SER A 177 -0.70 13.40 13.04
CA SER A 177 -1.70 12.37 12.83
C SER A 177 -1.36 11.08 13.56
N LYS A 178 -2.07 10.82 14.66
CA LYS A 178 -2.01 9.52 15.38
C LYS A 178 -2.24 8.33 14.44
N ALA A 179 -3.11 8.50 13.43
CA ALA A 179 -3.38 7.47 12.44
C ALA A 179 -2.13 7.06 11.65
N LEU A 180 -1.29 8.03 11.28
CA LEU A 180 -0.08 7.79 10.50
C LEU A 180 1.13 7.40 11.37
N GLN A 181 1.10 7.63 12.69
CA GLN A 181 2.19 7.23 13.60
C GLN A 181 2.45 5.72 13.59
N THR A 182 1.43 4.91 13.32
CA THR A 182 1.59 3.44 13.22
C THR A 182 2.22 2.98 11.90
N VAL A 183 2.44 3.89 10.95
CA VAL A 183 3.16 3.63 9.69
C VAL A 183 4.70 3.64 9.89
N LEU A 184 5.18 3.79 11.14
CA LEU A 184 6.58 3.77 11.55
C LEU A 184 7.26 2.39 11.42
#